data_AF-A0AAV1L5C2-F1
#
_entry.id   AF-A0AAV1L5C2-F1
#
_cell.length_a   1.000
_cell.length_b   1.000
_cell.length_c   1.000
_cell.angle_alpha   90.00
_cell.angle_beta   90.00
_cell.angle_gamma   90.00
#
_symmetry.space_group_name_H-M   'P 1'
#
loop_
_entity.id
_entity.type
_entity.pdbx_description
1 polymer ?
#
loop_
_entity_poly.entity_id
_entity_poly.type
_entity_poly.pdbx_seq_one_letter_code
_entity_poly.pdbx_strand_id
1 'polypeptide(L)' 'MGLVKLPSISDYWSTDDIFQQPFPRTVMTRNRFELLLQYLHFADNYNLNPNDRIGKIRYLVNLLNDKFKAYYAPKPW' A
#
# COMPACT_ATOMS: atom_id res chain seq x y z
N MET A 1 2.78 2.55 7.20
CA MET A 1 3.24 3.85 7.73
C MET A 1 4.76 3.82 7.79
N GLY A 2 5.41 4.65 6.99
CA GLY A 2 6.85 4.50 6.68
C GLY A 2 7.76 5.29 7.62
N LEU A 3 7.56 6.61 7.68
CA LEU A 3 8.42 7.53 8.44
C LEU A 3 8.24 7.39 9.96
N VAL A 4 6.98 7.40 10.41
CA VAL A 4 6.61 7.19 11.82
C VAL A 4 6.06 5.77 11.96
N LYS A 5 6.54 5.04 12.97
CA LYS A 5 6.11 3.67 13.27
C LYS A 5 5.47 3.63 14.66
N LEU A 6 4.15 3.44 14.69
CA LEU A 6 3.37 3.20 15.90
C LEU A 6 3.05 1.70 16.06
N PRO A 7 2.71 1.25 17.29
CA PRO A 7 2.46 -0.18 17.58
C PRO A 7 1.35 -0.80 16.72
N SER A 8 0.28 -0.04 16.45
CA SER A 8 -0.84 -0.49 15.63
C SER A 8 -1.24 0.53 14.56
N ILE A 9 -1.96 0.08 13.53
CA ILE A 9 -2.52 0.96 12.48
C ILE A 9 -3.55 1.93 13.07
N SER A 10 -4.31 1.52 14.09
CA SER A 10 -5.29 2.39 14.72
C SER A 10 -4.65 3.57 15.47
N ASP A 11 -3.43 3.40 15.99
CA ASP A 11 -2.77 4.43 16.80
C ASP A 11 -2.49 5.71 16.02
N TYR A 12 -2.37 5.62 14.69
CA TYR A 12 -2.17 6.80 13.86
C TYR A 12 -3.38 7.75 13.83
N TRP A 13 -4.55 7.26 14.24
CA TRP A 13 -5.75 8.07 14.44
C TRP A 13 -6.04 8.34 15.92
N SER A 14 -5.20 7.86 16.85
CA SER A 14 -5.40 8.00 18.30
C SER A 14 -5.37 9.46 18.77
N THR A 15 -6.29 9.82 19.66
CA THR A 15 -6.33 11.12 20.35
C THR A 15 -5.59 11.11 21.68
N ASP A 16 -4.97 9.98 22.05
CA ASP A 16 -4.07 9.90 23.21
C ASP A 16 -2.83 10.76 22.96
N ASP A 17 -2.45 11.59 23.93
CA ASP A 17 -1.31 12.51 23.84
C ASP A 17 0.01 11.82 23.46
N ILE A 18 0.19 10.55 23.86
CA ILE A 18 1.41 9.78 23.55
C ILE A 18 1.46 9.38 22.07
N PHE A 19 0.31 9.06 21.49
CA PHE A 19 0.21 8.51 20.13
C PHE A 19 -0.27 9.52 19.10
N GLN A 20 -0.76 10.68 19.54
CA GLN A 20 -1.42 11.65 18.67
C GLN A 20 -0.53 12.06 17.50
N GLN A 21 -1.03 11.81 16.29
CA GLN A 21 -0.39 12.26 15.06
C GLN A 21 -1.14 13.44 14.45
N PRO A 22 -0.43 14.50 14.00
CA PRO A 22 -1.08 15.69 13.46
C PRO A 22 -1.73 15.46 12.09
N PHE A 23 -1.26 14.48 11.31
CA PHE A 23 -1.58 14.37 9.89
C PHE A 23 -2.68 13.35 9.52
N PRO A 24 -2.67 12.08 9.99
CA PRO A 24 -3.53 11.03 9.43
C PRO A 24 -5.03 11.36 9.45
N ARG A 25 -5.52 11.96 10.54
CA ARG A 25 -6.93 12.38 10.69
C ARG A 25 -7.34 13.50 9.74
N THR A 26 -6.40 14.34 9.28
CA THR A 26 -6.70 15.44 8.35
C THR A 26 -6.95 14.96 6.92
N VAL A 27 -6.43 13.77 6.57
CA VAL A 27 -6.54 13.20 5.22
C VAL A 27 -7.80 12.35 5.07
N MET A 28 -8.06 11.44 6.01
CA MET A 28 -9.26 10.60 6.04
C MET A 28 -9.49 9.99 7.42
N THR A 29 -10.69 9.49 7.66
CA THR A 29 -11.01 8.75 8.90
C THR A 29 -10.35 7.37 8.91
N ARG A 30 -10.10 6.84 10.11
CA ARG A 30 -9.54 5.48 10.29
C ARG A 30 -10.38 4.44 9.57
N ASN A 31 -11.69 4.45 9.78
CA ASN A 31 -12.61 3.48 9.18
C ASN A 31 -12.57 3.52 7.65
N ARG A 32 -12.48 4.70 7.04
CA ARG A 32 -12.36 4.82 5.58
C ARG A 32 -11.03 4.24 5.09
N PHE A 33 -9.93 4.52 5.79
CA PHE A 33 -8.63 3.95 5.45
C PHE A 33 -8.64 2.42 5.54
N GLU A 34 -9.16 1.86 6.63
CA GLU A 34 -9.22 0.41 6.86
C GLU A 34 -10.10 -0.30 5.82
N LEU A 35 -11.25 0.29 5.45
CA LEU A 35 -12.09 -0.25 4.37
C LEU A 35 -11.36 -0.25 3.03
N LEU A 36 -10.71 0.86 2.66
CA LEU A 36 -9.94 0.92 1.42
C LEU A 36 -8.79 -0.08 1.43
N LEU A 37 -8.10 -0.23 2.56
CA LEU A 37 -7.01 -1.20 2.71
C LEU A 37 -7.49 -2.65 2.56
N GLN A 38 -8.65 -2.97 3.15
CA GLN A 38 -9.24 -4.32 3.10
C GLN A 38 -9.71 -4.71 1.69
N TYR A 39 -10.28 -3.76 0.96
CA TYR A 39 -10.92 -4.01 -0.35
C TYR A 39 -10.09 -3.50 -1.54
N LEU A 40 -8.78 -3.32 -1.36
CA LEU A 40 -7.88 -2.93 -2.44
C LEU A 40 -7.62 -4.11 -3.38
N HIS A 41 -8.13 -4.05 -4.61
CA HIS A 41 -7.99 -5.10 -5.63
C HIS A 41 -7.30 -4.57 -6.89
N PHE A 42 -6.36 -5.34 -7.44
CA PHE A 42 -5.60 -5.01 -8.67
C PHE A 42 -5.87 -5.98 -9.84
N ALA A 43 -6.76 -6.94 -9.64
CA ALA A 43 -7.12 -7.93 -10.66
C ALA A 43 -8.57 -8.35 -10.51
N ASP A 44 -9.15 -8.80 -11.62
CA ASP A 44 -10.47 -9.42 -11.65
C ASP A 44 -10.38 -10.89 -11.22
N ASN A 45 -10.99 -11.23 -10.09
CA ASN A 45 -10.96 -12.58 -9.52
C ASN A 45 -11.65 -13.64 -10.41
N TYR A 46 -12.58 -13.24 -11.27
CA TYR A 46 -13.30 -14.18 -12.15
C TYR A 46 -12.46 -14.66 -13.33
N ASN A 47 -11.41 -13.91 -13.68
CA ASN A 47 -10.57 -14.14 -14.85
C ASN A 47 -9.10 -14.45 -14.49
N LEU A 48 -8.84 -14.88 -13.25
CA LEU A 48 -7.48 -15.24 -12.83
C LEU A 48 -7.04 -16.59 -13.38
N ASN A 49 -5.85 -16.63 -13.95
CA ASN A 49 -5.18 -17.89 -14.31
C ASN A 49 -4.87 -18.68 -13.02
N PRO A 50 -5.42 -19.91 -12.84
CA PRO A 50 -5.17 -20.72 -11.65
C PRO A 50 -3.69 -21.08 -11.44
N ASN A 51 -2.90 -21.09 -12.52
CA ASN A 51 -1.47 -21.40 -12.47
C ASN A 51 -0.60 -20.16 -12.13
N ASP A 52 -1.14 -18.95 -12.19
CA ASP A 52 -0.41 -17.74 -11.79
C ASP A 52 -0.59 -17.45 -10.29
N ARG A 53 0.37 -17.93 -9.49
CA ARG A 53 0.39 -17.75 -8.02
C ARG A 53 0.33 -16.29 -7.58
N ILE A 54 0.75 -15.33 -8.40
CA ILE A 54 0.75 -13.90 -8.09
C ILE A 54 -0.26 -13.11 -8.94
N GLY A 55 -1.21 -13.78 -9.61
CA GLY A 55 -2.13 -13.16 -10.57
C GLY A 55 -2.86 -11.93 -10.03
N LYS A 56 -3.20 -11.92 -8.73
CA LYS A 56 -3.86 -10.79 -8.05
C LYS A 56 -3.08 -9.48 -8.04
N ILE A 57 -1.74 -9.55 -8.12
CA ILE A 57 -0.85 -8.37 -8.09
C ILE A 57 0.04 -8.28 -9.34
N ARG A 58 -0.10 -9.22 -10.28
CA ARG A 58 0.75 -9.34 -11.48
C ARG A 58 0.82 -8.05 -12.27
N TYR A 59 -0.32 -7.42 -12.50
CA TYR A 59 -0.40 -6.13 -13.20
C TYR A 59 0.49 -5.07 -12.53
N LEU A 60 0.38 -4.93 -11.20
CA LEU A 60 1.15 -3.96 -10.44
C LEU A 60 2.66 -4.26 -10.50
N VAL A 61 3.05 -5.53 -10.35
CA VAL A 61 4.45 -5.94 -10.42
C VAL A 61 5.06 -5.63 -11.79
N ASN A 62 4.35 -5.96 -12.87
CA ASN A 62 4.82 -5.68 -14.23
C ASN A 62 4.96 -4.17 -14.45
N LEU A 63 3.93 -3.40 -14.09
CA LEU A 63 3.94 -1.94 -14.20
C LEU A 63 5.13 -1.32 -13.47
N LEU A 64 5.39 -1.73 -12.22
CA LEU A 64 6.50 -1.20 -11.43
C LEU A 64 7.85 -1.57 -12.05
N ASN A 65 8.03 -2.83 -12.44
CA ASN A 65 9.27 -3.28 -13.08
C ASN A 65 9.56 -2.54 -14.39
N ASP A 66 8.54 -2.31 -15.21
CA ASP A 66 8.69 -1.58 -16.46
C ASP A 66 9.09 -0.12 -16.21
N LYS A 67 8.46 0.53 -15.22
CA LYS A 67 8.82 1.90 -14.83
C LYS A 67 10.22 1.98 -14.23
N PHE A 68 10.60 1.05 -13.36
CA PHE A 68 11.94 1.06 -12.77
C PHE A 68 13.01 0.86 -13.83
N LYS A 69 12.82 -0.07 -14.78
CA LYS A 69 13.75 -0.24 -15.91
C LYS A 69 13.86 1.00 -16.78
N ALA A 70 12.76 1.70 -17.01
CA ALA A 70 12.74 2.89 -17.85
C ALA A 70 13.50 4.07 -17.24
N TYR A 71 13.52 4.19 -15.91
CA TYR A 71 14.07 5.37 -15.22
C TYR A 71 15.35 5.10 -14.41
N TYR A 72 15.69 3.85 -14.12
CA TYR A 72 16.91 3.49 -13.40
C TYR A 72 18.01 3.06 -14.37
N ALA A 73 19.09 3.84 -14.44
CA ALA A 73 20.32 3.45 -15.10
C ALA A 73 21.32 2.90 -14.05
N PRO A 74 21.70 1.62 -14.11
CA PRO A 74 22.69 1.07 -13.19
C PRO A 74 24.06 1.72 -13.41
N LYS A 75 24.77 2.00 -12.33
CA LYS A 75 26.16 2.47 -12.42
C LYS A 75 27.06 1.33 -12.90
N PRO A 76 27.98 1.59 -13.85
CA PRO A 76 29.03 0.62 -14.16
C PRO A 76 29.96 0.44 -12.95
N TRP A 77 30.55 -0.75 -12.87
CA TRP A 77 31.50 -1.18 -11.84
C TRP A 77 32.76 -0.32 -11.81
#